data_AF-A0A6J6E8M9-F1
#
_entry.id   AF-A0A6J6E8M9-F1
#
_cell.length_a   1.000
_cell.length_b   1.000
_cell.length_c   1.000
_cell.angle_alpha   90.00
_cell.angle_beta   90.00
_cell.angle_gamma   90.00
#
_symmetry.space_group_name_H-M   'P 1'
#
loop_
_entity.id
_entity.type
_entity.pdbx_description
1 polymer ?
#
loop_
_entity_poly.entity_id
_entity_poly.type
_entity_poly.pdbx_seq_one_letter_code
_entity_poly.pdbx_strand_id
1 'polypeptide(L)'
;MAKSDELSREPNYNLENFGGVNRNFNKKRPSAVFAFILLLVGAAYLIQTTLAANISLSSGGPVEFGQGITQTVACSGSTDLILTPRSTFENVSGGGDFYFSSIRVSNIPSSCNDKDFTIKAYGASSSTPLALFNTSSNKAVVINDGGTYLLGMASTGMTISQSAGTFTANFITPVALSSTVFRITIESGDEAEIYRVGSIGPGGGEIFYVASTPFTCGPTMNLTCTYLEAAPVSGANAWVDVNLFWSGNINTAIGASAQGSVIGTGYRNTLAAVNQAGGGNTAGRAVTAARAYRGPNNLNDWFVPSLDELTQLYINRVAVDIDPAFDDYWSSTESDSNNALIEWFGGDGGIYGNDKGTPNALRPIRAF
;
A
#
# COMPACT_ATOMS: atom_id res chain seq x y z
N MET A 1 67.20 -23.76 5.43
CA MET A 1 67.20 -22.71 4.39
C MET A 1 66.78 -21.43 5.10
N ALA A 2 67.71 -20.72 5.75
CA ALA A 2 68.64 -19.73 5.18
C ALA A 2 67.85 -18.52 4.64
N LYS A 3 68.14 -17.26 4.95
CA LYS A 3 69.20 -16.56 5.71
C LYS A 3 68.76 -15.06 5.68
N SER A 4 68.82 -14.30 6.78
CA SER A 4 69.84 -13.26 7.06
C SER A 4 69.73 -12.01 6.14
N ASP A 5 69.96 -10.76 6.53
CA ASP A 5 70.89 -10.23 7.53
C ASP A 5 70.43 -8.87 8.08
N GLU A 6 70.80 -8.69 9.34
CA GLU A 6 70.89 -7.49 10.16
C GLU A 6 72.30 -6.89 9.99
N LEU A 7 72.47 -5.55 9.93
CA LEU A 7 73.76 -4.85 10.20
C LEU A 7 73.50 -3.33 10.17
N SER A 8 73.37 -2.63 11.30
CA SER A 8 74.39 -2.16 12.26
C SER A 8 75.33 -1.04 11.75
N ARG A 9 75.35 0.08 12.49
CA ARG A 9 76.50 0.94 12.92
C ARG A 9 76.38 2.44 12.65
N GLU A 10 76.32 3.20 13.75
CA GLU A 10 76.81 4.59 13.91
C GLU A 10 78.37 4.66 13.88
N PRO A 11 79.04 5.76 14.28
CA PRO A 11 78.95 7.20 13.92
C PRO A 11 80.34 7.71 13.44
N ASN A 12 80.47 8.97 13.00
CA ASN A 12 81.48 9.92 13.53
C ASN A 12 81.62 11.23 12.74
N TYR A 13 81.90 12.27 13.52
CA TYR A 13 82.33 13.61 13.18
C TYR A 13 83.58 13.66 12.31
N ASN A 14 83.72 14.71 11.49
CA ASN A 14 84.94 15.52 11.48
C ASN A 14 84.71 16.93 10.94
N LEU A 15 85.34 17.87 11.66
CA LEU A 15 85.52 19.27 11.32
C LEU A 15 86.56 19.41 10.23
N GLU A 16 86.30 20.27 9.24
CA GLU A 16 87.36 20.96 8.52
C GLU A 16 87.18 22.47 8.62
N ASN A 17 88.34 23.08 8.86
CA ASN A 17 88.60 24.44 9.28
C ASN A 17 89.23 25.16 8.09
N PHE A 18 88.64 26.25 7.61
CA PHE A 18 89.34 27.17 6.71
C PHE A 18 89.05 28.62 7.10
N GLY A 19 90.02 29.19 7.82
CA GLY A 19 90.81 30.33 7.35
C GLY A 19 90.03 31.57 6.90
N GLY A 20 90.03 32.59 7.76
CA GLY A 20 89.38 33.87 7.50
C GLY A 20 90.00 34.72 6.39
N VAL A 21 89.17 35.61 5.84
CA VAL A 21 89.61 36.85 5.20
C VAL A 21 88.70 37.98 5.68
N ASN A 22 89.33 38.99 6.29
CA ASN A 22 88.71 40.20 6.80
C ASN A 22 88.35 41.14 5.62
N ARG A 23 87.07 41.46 5.43
CA ARG A 23 86.64 42.60 4.59
C ARG A 23 85.44 43.30 5.23
N ASN A 24 85.69 44.52 5.73
CA ASN A 24 84.67 45.45 6.15
C ASN A 24 83.66 45.71 5.02
N PHE A 25 82.38 45.39 5.26
CA PHE A 25 81.27 45.95 4.50
C PHE A 25 80.16 46.44 5.43
N ASN A 26 79.81 47.70 5.19
CA ASN A 26 78.77 48.49 5.81
C ASN A 26 77.52 47.72 6.28
N LYS A 27 77.13 47.99 7.53
CA LYS A 27 75.88 47.60 8.17
C LYS A 27 74.69 48.27 7.44
N LYS A 28 74.13 47.62 6.42
CA LYS A 28 72.81 48.00 5.87
C LYS A 28 71.73 47.24 6.65
N ARG A 29 70.95 47.99 7.42
CA ARG A 29 69.73 47.52 8.10
C ARG A 29 68.79 46.88 7.04
N PRO A 30 68.23 45.67 7.26
CA PRO A 30 67.18 45.18 6.38
C PRO A 30 65.98 46.12 6.53
N SER A 31 65.48 46.61 5.38
CA SER A 31 64.33 47.50 5.34
C SER A 31 63.11 46.78 5.90
N ALA A 32 62.31 47.50 6.68
CA ALA A 32 61.04 47.06 7.27
C ALA A 32 60.01 46.54 6.23
N VAL A 33 60.31 46.67 4.93
CA VAL A 33 59.48 46.26 3.80
C VAL A 33 59.46 44.74 3.62
N PHE A 34 60.57 44.02 3.88
CA PHE A 34 60.60 42.56 3.72
C PHE A 34 59.88 41.81 4.83
N ALA A 35 59.88 42.34 6.06
CA ALA A 35 59.09 41.81 7.16
C ALA A 35 57.58 42.04 6.96
N PHE A 36 57.19 43.10 6.25
CA PHE A 36 55.79 43.41 5.97
C PHE A 36 55.21 42.53 4.85
N ILE A 37 56.00 42.17 3.84
CA ILE A 37 55.57 41.30 2.72
C ILE A 37 55.38 39.85 3.18
N LEU A 38 56.23 39.33 4.08
CA LEU A 38 56.05 37.99 4.66
C LEU A 38 54.84 37.89 5.59
N LEU A 39 54.46 38.99 6.26
CA LEU A 39 53.25 39.06 7.07
C LEU A 39 51.97 39.14 6.22
N LEU A 40 52.04 39.79 5.04
CA LEU A 40 50.93 39.87 4.09
C LEU A 40 50.67 38.55 3.35
N VAL A 41 51.71 37.79 3.00
CA VAL A 41 51.56 36.48 2.33
C VAL A 41 51.09 35.39 3.32
N GLY A 42 51.48 35.46 4.59
CA GLY A 42 50.96 34.58 5.65
C GLY A 42 49.49 34.84 6.03
N ALA A 43 49.04 36.10 5.94
CA ALA A 43 47.65 36.47 6.22
C ALA A 43 46.69 36.09 5.08
N ALA A 44 47.16 35.98 3.83
CA ALA A 44 46.32 35.60 2.70
C ALA A 44 45.99 34.09 2.64
N TYR A 45 46.79 33.24 3.31
CA TYR A 45 46.59 31.78 3.28
C TYR A 45 45.84 31.22 4.49
N LEU A 46 45.59 32.03 5.53
CA LEU A 46 44.90 31.63 6.77
C LEU A 46 43.49 32.22 6.92
N ILE A 47 42.97 32.89 5.89
CA ILE A 47 41.59 33.37 5.87
C ILE A 47 40.81 32.57 4.81
N GLN A 48 40.61 31.27 5.08
CA GLN A 48 39.41 30.59 4.60
C GLN A 48 38.24 31.09 5.46
N THR A 49 37.84 32.35 5.26
CA THR A 49 36.49 32.76 5.68
C THR A 49 35.53 32.03 4.78
N THR A 50 34.87 31.01 5.31
CA THR A 50 33.58 30.59 4.80
C THR A 50 32.67 31.82 4.85
N LEU A 51 32.43 32.43 3.69
CA LEU A 51 31.40 33.45 3.53
C LEU A 51 30.05 32.73 3.68
N ALA A 52 29.62 32.53 4.93
CA ALA A 52 28.24 32.18 5.20
C ALA A 52 27.41 33.43 4.91
N ALA A 53 26.61 33.38 3.84
CA ALA A 53 25.51 34.32 3.67
C ALA A 53 24.69 34.32 4.96
N ASN A 54 24.32 35.49 5.46
CA ASN A 54 23.29 35.61 6.49
C ASN A 54 22.01 34.95 5.96
N ILE A 55 21.76 33.70 6.35
CA ILE A 55 20.45 33.10 6.14
C ILE A 55 19.55 33.72 7.21
N SER A 56 18.87 34.80 6.83
CA SER A 56 17.80 35.40 7.61
C SER A 56 16.62 34.42 7.66
N LEU A 57 16.66 33.48 8.59
CA LEU A 57 15.51 32.63 8.91
C LEU A 57 14.60 33.43 9.84
N SER A 58 13.57 34.03 9.23
CA SER A 58 12.49 34.80 9.86
C SER A 58 12.86 36.22 10.34
N SER A 59 12.06 37.18 9.89
CA SER A 59 11.97 38.51 10.47
C SER A 59 11.26 38.42 11.83
N GLY A 60 12.02 38.36 12.92
CA GLY A 60 11.58 38.83 14.24
C GLY A 60 10.81 37.88 15.16
N GLY A 61 10.92 36.55 14.99
CA GLY A 61 10.39 35.56 15.95
C GLY A 61 11.49 34.68 16.57
N PRO A 62 11.25 34.01 17.72
CA PRO A 62 12.19 33.04 18.29
C PRO A 62 12.43 31.89 17.29
N VAL A 63 13.70 31.60 17.00
CA VAL A 63 14.11 30.48 16.15
C VAL A 63 14.13 29.21 17.01
N GLU A 64 13.23 28.27 16.76
CA GLU A 64 13.21 26.96 17.42
C GLU A 64 14.11 25.95 16.67
N PHE A 65 15.01 25.30 17.41
CA PHE A 65 15.92 24.29 16.89
C PHE A 65 15.15 22.99 16.61
N GLY A 66 14.83 22.71 15.35
CA GLY A 66 14.06 21.54 14.94
C GLY A 66 13.66 21.50 13.46
N GLN A 67 13.79 22.62 12.73
CA GLN A 67 13.55 22.65 11.28
C GLN A 67 14.77 22.17 10.49
N GLY A 68 15.17 20.92 10.72
CA GLY A 68 15.99 20.18 9.76
C GLY A 68 15.09 19.77 8.59
N ILE A 69 15.50 20.09 7.36
CA ILE A 69 14.77 19.83 6.11
C ILE A 69 14.04 18.46 6.13
N THR A 70 12.71 18.51 6.18
CA THR A 70 11.83 17.52 5.56
C THR A 70 10.66 18.29 4.98
N GLN A 71 10.42 18.10 3.68
CA GLN A 71 9.24 18.60 2.95
C GLN A 71 7.96 18.49 3.79
N THR A 72 7.01 19.40 3.57
CA THR A 72 5.63 19.29 4.05
C THR A 72 5.03 17.94 3.66
N VAL A 73 5.14 16.92 4.53
CA VAL A 73 4.82 15.53 4.14
C VAL A 73 3.32 15.28 4.20
N ALA A 74 2.56 16.00 5.04
CA ALA A 74 1.11 15.83 5.14
C ALA A 74 0.37 17.00 4.49
N CYS A 75 -0.76 16.71 3.85
CA CYS A 75 -1.62 17.74 3.31
C CYS A 75 -2.26 18.52 4.47
N SER A 76 -1.95 19.81 4.54
CA SER A 76 -2.49 20.71 5.57
C SER A 76 -2.96 22.06 5.00
N GLY A 77 -2.79 22.29 3.69
CA GLY A 77 -3.13 23.58 3.07
C GLY A 77 -2.43 24.75 3.77
N SER A 78 -3.21 25.74 4.21
CA SER A 78 -2.73 26.89 5.01
C SER A 78 -2.98 26.74 6.51
N THR A 79 -3.41 25.56 6.97
CA THR A 79 -3.70 25.28 8.38
C THR A 79 -2.70 24.30 8.96
N ASP A 80 -2.40 24.41 10.25
CA ASP A 80 -1.58 23.41 10.93
C ASP A 80 -2.48 22.24 11.36
N LEU A 81 -2.09 21.01 10.97
CA LEU A 81 -2.74 19.81 11.47
C LEU A 81 -2.44 19.66 12.97
N ILE A 82 -3.46 19.30 13.76
CA ILE A 82 -3.30 19.05 15.19
C ILE A 82 -3.37 17.54 15.43
N LEU A 83 -2.27 16.96 15.89
CA LEU A 83 -2.17 15.55 16.28
C LEU A 83 -2.34 15.45 17.80
N THR A 84 -3.33 14.68 18.25
CA THR A 84 -3.60 14.41 19.67
C THR A 84 -3.48 12.89 19.92
N PRO A 85 -2.29 12.39 20.30
CA PRO A 85 -2.14 10.99 20.71
C PRO A 85 -2.87 10.73 22.03
N ARG A 86 -3.37 9.50 22.21
CA ARG A 86 -4.05 9.06 23.43
C ARG A 86 -3.49 7.70 23.86
N SER A 87 -3.52 7.47 25.16
CA SER A 87 -3.14 6.21 25.77
C SER A 87 -4.30 5.56 26.50
N THR A 88 -4.24 4.24 26.64
CA THR A 88 -5.19 3.46 27.44
C THR A 88 -4.40 2.50 28.33
N PHE A 89 -4.83 2.37 29.58
CA PHE A 89 -4.25 1.42 30.52
C PHE A 89 -4.87 0.04 30.31
N GLU A 90 -4.03 -0.98 30.14
CA GLU A 90 -4.45 -2.38 30.08
C GLU A 90 -3.95 -3.11 31.32
N ASN A 91 -4.86 -3.80 32.01
CA ASN A 91 -4.57 -4.48 33.28
C ASN A 91 -4.20 -5.94 33.01
N VAL A 92 -3.08 -6.40 33.59
CA VAL A 92 -2.63 -7.78 33.54
C VAL A 92 -2.35 -8.28 34.96
N SER A 93 -2.37 -9.61 35.17
CA SER A 93 -2.12 -10.17 36.51
C SER A 93 -0.76 -9.69 37.06
N GLY A 94 -0.78 -8.95 38.17
CA GLY A 94 0.42 -8.40 38.81
C GLY A 94 0.85 -7.00 38.33
N GLY A 95 0.09 -6.33 37.46
CA GLY A 95 0.40 -4.96 37.00
C GLY A 95 -0.47 -4.45 35.85
N GLY A 96 0.08 -3.57 35.03
CA GLY A 96 -0.55 -3.08 33.82
C GLY A 96 0.29 -1.99 33.17
N ASP A 97 0.05 -1.76 31.89
CA ASP A 97 0.83 -0.85 31.07
C ASP A 97 -0.08 0.15 30.33
N PHE A 98 0.46 1.33 30.02
CA PHE A 98 -0.22 2.31 29.17
C PHE A 98 0.20 2.10 27.72
N TYR A 99 -0.74 1.76 26.85
CA TYR A 99 -0.51 1.60 25.42
C TYR A 99 -0.92 2.85 24.65
N PHE A 100 -0.14 3.21 23.63
CA PHE A 100 -0.53 4.21 22.65
C PHE A 100 -1.68 3.62 21.82
N SER A 101 -2.90 4.05 22.10
CA SER A 101 -4.12 3.33 21.70
C SER A 101 -4.93 4.05 20.63
N SER A 102 -4.75 5.37 20.49
CA SER A 102 -5.37 6.11 19.40
C SER A 102 -4.65 7.41 19.12
N ILE A 103 -4.94 7.98 17.94
CA ILE A 103 -4.49 9.31 17.57
C ILE A 103 -5.62 10.05 16.86
N ARG A 104 -5.93 11.25 17.36
CA ARG A 104 -6.85 12.17 16.70
C ARG A 104 -6.06 13.15 15.85
N VAL A 105 -6.46 13.32 14.59
CA VAL A 105 -5.94 14.34 13.68
C VAL A 105 -7.08 15.30 13.36
N SER A 106 -6.88 16.58 13.60
CA SER A 106 -7.89 17.63 13.37
C SER A 106 -7.32 18.81 12.62
N ASN A 107 -8.21 19.71 12.19
CA ASN A 107 -7.89 20.90 11.39
C ASN A 107 -7.44 20.55 9.96
N ILE A 108 -7.98 19.47 9.41
CA ILE A 108 -7.74 19.02 8.03
C ILE A 108 -8.62 19.86 7.09
N PRO A 109 -8.05 20.67 6.19
CA PRO A 109 -8.84 21.48 5.27
C PRO A 109 -9.41 20.63 4.13
N SER A 110 -10.49 21.09 3.51
CA SER A 110 -11.09 20.42 2.34
C SER A 110 -10.18 20.40 1.11
N SER A 111 -9.14 21.24 1.07
CA SER A 111 -8.09 21.15 0.03
C SER A 111 -7.27 19.86 0.11
N CYS A 112 -7.43 19.08 1.19
CA CYS A 112 -6.80 17.79 1.39
C CYS A 112 -7.73 16.62 1.13
N ASN A 113 -8.91 16.86 0.57
CA ASN A 113 -9.74 15.79 0.02
C ASN A 113 -8.89 14.97 -0.98
N ASP A 114 -9.10 13.67 -0.96
CA ASP A 114 -8.43 12.68 -1.83
C ASP A 114 -6.91 12.61 -1.57
N LYS A 115 -6.51 13.00 -0.35
CA LYS A 115 -5.17 12.80 0.22
C LYS A 115 -5.22 11.93 1.45
N ASP A 116 -4.66 10.74 1.34
CA ASP A 116 -4.55 9.82 2.46
C ASP A 116 -3.62 10.36 3.53
N PHE A 117 -3.75 9.85 4.75
CA PHE A 117 -2.87 10.15 5.86
C PHE A 117 -2.27 8.84 6.40
N THR A 118 -0.96 8.72 6.32
CA THR A 118 -0.20 7.64 6.96
C THR A 118 0.46 8.17 8.22
N ILE A 119 0.23 7.49 9.33
CA ILE A 119 0.76 7.84 10.65
C ILE A 119 1.72 6.75 11.10
N LYS A 120 2.89 7.17 11.59
CA LYS A 120 3.93 6.29 12.14
C LYS A 120 4.40 6.86 13.48
N ALA A 121 4.81 5.99 14.40
CA ALA A 121 5.43 6.39 15.65
C ALA A 121 6.84 5.80 15.77
N TYR A 122 7.73 6.49 16.46
CA TYR A 122 9.14 6.14 16.58
C TYR A 122 9.61 6.26 18.03
N GLY A 123 10.59 5.41 18.38
CA GLY A 123 11.37 5.54 19.60
C GLY A 123 12.35 6.71 19.56
N ALA A 124 13.07 6.93 20.65
CA ALA A 124 13.93 8.12 20.84
C ALA A 124 15.05 8.28 19.81
N SER A 125 15.64 7.18 19.34
CA SER A 125 16.85 7.19 18.51
C SER A 125 16.74 6.37 17.22
N SER A 126 15.62 5.69 16.98
CA SER A 126 15.45 4.80 15.83
C SER A 126 14.82 5.51 14.63
N SER A 127 15.27 5.16 13.43
CA SER A 127 14.61 5.48 12.15
C SER A 127 13.57 4.43 11.74
N THR A 128 13.45 3.32 12.47
CA THR A 128 12.43 2.30 12.24
C THR A 128 11.13 2.63 13.01
N PRO A 129 9.96 2.60 12.36
CA PRO A 129 8.69 2.79 13.06
C PRO A 129 8.41 1.66 14.06
N LEU A 130 7.81 2.00 15.19
CA LEU A 130 7.30 1.06 16.18
C LEU A 130 6.09 0.30 15.62
N ALA A 131 5.92 -0.95 16.04
CA ALA A 131 4.64 -1.64 15.86
C ALA A 131 3.59 -0.94 16.74
N LEU A 132 2.49 -0.53 16.12
CA LEU A 132 1.40 0.24 16.74
C LEU A 132 0.27 -0.68 17.19
N PHE A 133 -0.14 -1.64 16.34
CA PHE A 133 -1.25 -2.56 16.59
C PHE A 133 -1.05 -3.92 15.91
N ASN A 134 -1.90 -4.90 16.24
CA ASN A 134 -1.95 -6.23 15.61
C ASN A 134 -0.56 -6.90 15.49
N THR A 135 0.20 -6.89 16.58
CA THR A 135 1.55 -7.49 16.71
C THR A 135 2.67 -6.75 15.96
N SER A 136 2.49 -6.41 14.68
CA SER A 136 3.58 -5.87 13.84
C SER A 136 3.21 -4.68 12.96
N SER A 137 1.95 -4.24 12.94
CA SER A 137 1.52 -3.14 12.07
C SER A 137 2.18 -1.84 12.52
N ASN A 138 3.07 -1.30 11.69
CA ASN A 138 3.94 -0.18 12.05
C ASN A 138 3.54 1.15 11.41
N LYS A 139 2.36 1.17 10.76
CA LYS A 139 1.75 2.35 10.14
C LYS A 139 0.23 2.27 10.30
N ALA A 140 -0.39 3.41 10.50
CA ALA A 140 -1.84 3.59 10.49
C ALA A 140 -2.20 4.46 9.29
N VAL A 141 -2.87 3.86 8.30
CA VAL A 141 -3.30 4.53 7.07
C VAL A 141 -4.79 4.87 7.18
N VAL A 142 -5.11 6.14 6.99
CA VAL A 142 -6.47 6.68 6.93
C VAL A 142 -6.68 7.30 5.57
N ILE A 143 -7.72 6.87 4.89
CA ILE A 143 -8.05 7.35 3.55
C ILE A 143 -8.99 8.52 3.66
N ASN A 144 -8.80 9.55 2.83
CA ASN A 144 -9.66 10.72 2.80
C ASN A 144 -10.41 10.79 1.48
N ASP A 145 -11.57 10.15 1.41
CA ASP A 145 -12.43 10.09 0.22
C ASP A 145 -13.39 11.28 0.22
N GLY A 146 -13.04 12.35 -0.51
CA GLY A 146 -13.88 13.54 -0.63
C GLY A 146 -14.17 14.27 0.70
N GLY A 147 -13.38 14.05 1.76
CA GLY A 147 -13.63 14.58 3.10
C GLY A 147 -14.24 13.57 4.09
N THR A 148 -14.47 12.33 3.64
CA THR A 148 -14.86 11.20 4.48
C THR A 148 -13.64 10.33 4.79
N TYR A 149 -13.38 10.11 6.07
CA TYR A 149 -12.22 9.35 6.54
C TYR A 149 -12.54 7.87 6.71
N LEU A 150 -11.73 7.03 6.07
CA LEU A 150 -11.92 5.58 5.99
C LEU A 150 -10.63 4.84 6.40
N LEU A 151 -10.73 3.54 6.66
CA LEU A 151 -9.57 2.71 6.95
C LEU A 151 -8.84 2.35 5.65
N GLY A 152 -7.52 2.52 5.62
CA GLY A 152 -6.68 1.99 4.55
C GLY A 152 -6.44 0.48 4.65
N MET A 153 -6.10 -0.17 3.53
CA MET A 153 -5.86 -1.62 3.45
C MET A 153 -4.77 -2.12 4.42
N ALA A 154 -3.77 -1.28 4.73
CA ALA A 154 -2.72 -1.60 5.70
C ALA A 154 -3.14 -1.39 7.17
N SER A 155 -4.41 -1.04 7.44
CA SER A 155 -4.94 -0.63 8.75
C SER A 155 -5.92 -1.64 9.35
N THR A 156 -5.95 -2.89 8.86
CA THR A 156 -6.72 -3.99 9.46
C THR A 156 -6.38 -4.12 10.95
N GLY A 157 -7.37 -3.95 11.84
CA GLY A 157 -7.16 -3.86 13.30
C GLY A 157 -7.37 -2.47 13.91
N MET A 158 -7.88 -1.53 13.12
CA MET A 158 -8.23 -0.20 13.57
C MET A 158 -9.71 0.09 13.37
N THR A 159 -10.22 1.12 14.04
CA THR A 159 -11.52 1.75 13.74
C THR A 159 -11.35 3.26 13.61
N ILE A 160 -12.25 3.90 12.85
CA ILE A 160 -12.25 5.36 12.66
C ILE A 160 -13.50 5.95 13.31
N SER A 161 -13.30 6.98 14.12
CA SER A 161 -14.37 7.93 14.47
C SER A 161 -14.05 9.29 13.86
N GLN A 162 -15.04 9.96 13.28
CA GLN A 162 -14.79 11.12 12.42
C GLN A 162 -15.88 12.18 12.50
N SER A 163 -15.50 13.39 12.08
CA SER A 163 -16.35 14.54 11.79
C SER A 163 -15.68 15.37 10.69
N ALA A 164 -16.35 16.41 10.17
CA ALA A 164 -15.75 17.28 9.16
C ALA A 164 -14.36 17.78 9.59
N GLY A 165 -13.33 17.55 8.76
CA GLY A 165 -11.95 17.99 8.98
C GLY A 165 -11.23 17.32 10.17
N THR A 166 -11.76 16.21 10.71
CA THR A 166 -11.18 15.50 11.87
C THR A 166 -11.45 14.00 11.81
N PHE A 167 -10.43 13.20 12.07
CA PHE A 167 -10.58 11.77 12.33
C PHE A 167 -9.83 11.35 13.59
N THR A 168 -10.26 10.24 14.20
CA THR A 168 -9.54 9.52 15.24
C THR A 168 -9.33 8.09 14.79
N ALA A 169 -8.06 7.71 14.64
CA ALA A 169 -7.62 6.34 14.41
C ALA A 169 -7.50 5.63 15.75
N ASN A 170 -8.37 4.65 16.00
CA ASN A 170 -8.37 3.84 17.23
C ASN A 170 -7.78 2.46 16.92
N PHE A 171 -6.83 2.01 17.71
CA PHE A 171 -6.20 0.70 17.57
C PHE A 171 -6.97 -0.30 18.44
N ILE A 172 -7.52 -1.37 17.82
CA ILE A 172 -8.31 -2.38 18.54
C ILE A 172 -7.41 -3.17 19.50
N THR A 173 -6.23 -3.57 19.02
CA THR A 173 -5.22 -4.31 19.79
C THR A 173 -3.88 -3.56 19.74
N PRO A 174 -3.71 -2.50 20.55
CA PRO A 174 -2.49 -1.70 20.55
C PRO A 174 -1.32 -2.51 21.13
N VAL A 175 -0.11 -2.30 20.58
CA VAL A 175 1.11 -3.00 21.05
C VAL A 175 2.25 -2.05 21.41
N ALA A 176 2.21 -0.79 20.96
CA ALA A 176 3.17 0.22 21.35
C ALA A 176 2.93 0.70 22.79
N LEU A 177 3.92 0.55 23.66
CA LEU A 177 3.90 1.20 24.98
C LEU A 177 3.99 2.71 24.82
N SER A 178 3.12 3.45 25.52
CA SER A 178 3.09 4.93 25.46
C SER A 178 4.42 5.56 25.85
N SER A 179 5.14 4.94 26.79
CA SER A 179 6.47 5.36 27.26
C SER A 179 7.56 5.24 26.19
N THR A 180 7.31 4.48 25.12
CA THR A 180 8.28 4.25 24.04
C THR A 180 8.05 5.13 22.82
N VAL A 181 6.93 5.85 22.76
CA VAL A 181 6.60 6.77 21.66
C VAL A 181 7.22 8.14 21.94
N PHE A 182 8.29 8.47 21.22
CA PHE A 182 8.99 9.77 21.36
C PHE A 182 8.67 10.73 20.22
N ARG A 183 8.30 10.21 19.06
CA ARG A 183 7.99 11.00 17.87
C ARG A 183 6.87 10.35 17.07
N ILE A 184 5.98 11.18 16.54
CA ILE A 184 4.92 10.76 15.63
C ILE A 184 5.11 11.54 14.34
N THR A 185 4.98 10.86 13.20
CA THR A 185 4.95 11.49 11.88
C THR A 185 3.58 11.27 11.26
N ILE A 186 3.16 12.25 10.49
CA ILE A 186 2.04 12.14 9.56
C ILE A 186 2.55 12.52 8.18
N GLU A 187 2.18 11.72 7.20
CA GLU A 187 2.49 11.92 5.79
C GLU A 187 1.22 11.73 4.97
N SER A 188 1.10 12.44 3.86
CA SER A 188 0.01 12.33 2.92
C SER A 188 0.50 11.91 1.56
N GLY A 189 -0.28 11.05 0.92
CA GLY A 189 -0.10 10.65 -0.47
C GLY A 189 -1.37 10.93 -1.26
N ASP A 190 -1.30 10.70 -2.57
CA ASP A 190 -2.53 10.54 -3.35
C ASP A 190 -3.36 9.40 -2.76
N GLU A 191 -4.69 9.55 -2.80
CA GLU A 191 -5.61 8.53 -2.32
C GLU A 191 -5.26 7.14 -2.88
N ALA A 192 -5.03 6.18 -1.98
CA ALA A 192 -4.91 4.79 -2.35
C ALA A 192 -6.29 4.27 -2.73
N GLU A 193 -6.36 3.56 -3.86
CA GLU A 193 -7.60 2.99 -4.38
C GLU A 193 -8.27 2.09 -3.32
N ILE A 194 -9.42 2.50 -2.79
CA ILE A 194 -10.20 1.67 -1.85
C ILE A 194 -11.05 0.69 -2.64
N TYR A 195 -10.68 -0.58 -2.52
CA TYR A 195 -11.52 -1.69 -2.91
C TYR A 195 -12.51 -2.02 -1.77
N ARG A 196 -13.70 -1.45 -1.89
CA ARG A 196 -14.88 -1.71 -1.05
C ARG A 196 -16.04 -2.10 -1.95
N VAL A 197 -17.09 -2.69 -1.38
CA VAL A 197 -18.31 -2.98 -2.13
C VAL A 197 -18.84 -1.67 -2.77
N GLY A 198 -19.16 -1.72 -4.06
CA GLY A 198 -19.61 -0.60 -4.89
C GLY A 198 -18.49 0.24 -5.52
N SER A 199 -17.22 0.05 -5.15
CA SER A 199 -16.09 0.72 -5.82
C SER A 199 -15.74 0.05 -7.14
N ILE A 200 -15.09 0.79 -8.04
CA ILE A 200 -14.52 0.23 -9.27
C ILE A 200 -13.21 -0.50 -8.95
N GLY A 201 -13.13 -1.77 -9.36
CA GLY A 201 -11.96 -2.62 -9.26
C GLY A 201 -11.02 -2.47 -10.48
N PRO A 202 -9.87 -3.16 -10.45
CA PRO A 202 -8.85 -3.05 -11.49
C PRO A 202 -9.28 -3.61 -12.86
N GLY A 203 -10.32 -4.44 -12.93
CA GLY A 203 -10.95 -4.84 -14.19
C GLY A 203 -11.87 -3.77 -14.79
N GLY A 204 -12.14 -2.70 -14.04
CA GLY A 204 -13.17 -1.72 -14.34
C GLY A 204 -14.57 -2.19 -13.93
N GLY A 205 -14.68 -3.30 -13.21
CA GLY A 205 -15.93 -3.82 -12.68
C GLY A 205 -16.27 -3.25 -11.31
N GLU A 206 -17.50 -3.45 -10.86
CA GLU A 206 -17.94 -3.02 -9.55
C GLU A 206 -17.68 -4.12 -8.52
N ILE A 207 -16.94 -3.78 -7.47
CA ILE A 207 -16.59 -4.72 -6.41
C ILE A 207 -17.85 -5.09 -5.63
N PHE A 208 -18.11 -6.38 -5.46
CA PHE A 208 -19.26 -6.86 -4.69
C PHE A 208 -18.86 -7.71 -3.48
N TYR A 209 -17.58 -8.08 -3.38
CA TYR A 209 -17.10 -8.85 -2.25
C TYR A 209 -15.70 -8.42 -1.83
N VAL A 210 -15.52 -8.29 -0.51
CA VAL A 210 -14.24 -8.02 0.15
C VAL A 210 -14.06 -9.06 1.25
N ALA A 211 -13.04 -9.90 1.13
CA ALA A 211 -12.77 -10.94 2.10
C ALA A 211 -12.12 -10.35 3.37
N SER A 212 -12.57 -10.79 4.54
CA SER A 212 -11.91 -10.45 5.82
C SER A 212 -10.56 -11.15 6.00
N THR A 213 -10.35 -12.26 5.30
CA THR A 213 -9.09 -12.98 5.18
C THR A 213 -8.91 -13.37 3.71
N PRO A 214 -7.73 -13.17 3.10
CA PRO A 214 -7.50 -13.56 1.71
C PRO A 214 -7.81 -15.04 1.45
N PHE A 215 -8.33 -15.34 0.27
CA PHE A 215 -8.73 -16.67 -0.16
C PHE A 215 -7.90 -17.16 -1.35
N THR A 216 -7.82 -18.49 -1.50
CA THR A 216 -7.15 -19.09 -2.65
C THR A 216 -8.02 -18.99 -3.90
N CYS A 217 -7.44 -18.57 -5.01
CA CYS A 217 -8.14 -18.32 -6.26
C CYS A 217 -7.30 -18.73 -7.49
N GLY A 218 -7.84 -18.48 -8.68
CA GLY A 218 -7.13 -18.67 -9.95
C GLY A 218 -7.22 -20.10 -10.50
N PRO A 219 -6.55 -20.38 -11.64
CA PRO A 219 -6.77 -21.60 -12.42
C PRO A 219 -6.38 -22.87 -11.65
N THR A 220 -5.35 -22.76 -10.82
CA THR A 220 -4.76 -23.85 -10.06
C THR A 220 -4.94 -23.69 -8.55
N MET A 221 -5.77 -22.74 -8.10
CA MET A 221 -5.99 -22.42 -6.68
C MET A 221 -4.70 -22.06 -5.90
N ASN A 222 -3.74 -21.42 -6.55
CA ASN A 222 -2.45 -21.05 -5.95
C ASN A 222 -2.25 -19.53 -5.81
N LEU A 223 -3.18 -18.72 -6.33
CA LEU A 223 -3.18 -17.28 -6.15
C LEU A 223 -3.89 -16.93 -4.85
N THR A 224 -3.54 -15.78 -4.28
CA THR A 224 -4.19 -15.22 -3.09
C THR A 224 -4.97 -13.99 -3.53
N CYS A 225 -6.29 -14.05 -3.43
CA CYS A 225 -7.20 -12.95 -3.76
C CYS A 225 -7.86 -12.43 -2.49
N THR A 226 -8.29 -11.18 -2.51
CA THR A 226 -9.06 -10.55 -1.43
C THR A 226 -10.40 -10.02 -1.93
N TYR A 227 -10.54 -9.77 -3.23
CA TYR A 227 -11.68 -9.05 -3.80
C TYR A 227 -12.35 -9.84 -4.92
N LEU A 228 -13.66 -9.61 -5.09
CA LEU A 228 -14.37 -9.97 -6.31
C LEU A 228 -15.06 -8.74 -6.89
N GLU A 229 -14.93 -8.57 -8.21
CA GLU A 229 -15.62 -7.55 -9.00
C GLU A 229 -16.54 -8.18 -10.04
N ALA A 230 -17.69 -7.58 -10.26
CA ALA A 230 -18.65 -7.96 -11.29
C ALA A 230 -18.47 -7.06 -12.51
N ALA A 231 -18.72 -7.62 -13.71
CA ALA A 231 -18.66 -6.85 -14.94
C ALA A 231 -19.60 -5.62 -14.84
N PRO A 232 -19.16 -4.42 -15.21
CA PRO A 232 -19.97 -3.22 -15.11
C PRO A 232 -21.07 -3.22 -16.17
N VAL A 233 -22.25 -2.64 -15.88
CA VAL A 233 -23.36 -2.48 -16.85
C VAL A 233 -23.40 -1.13 -17.53
N SER A 234 -22.49 -0.23 -17.17
CA SER A 234 -22.38 1.09 -17.76
C SER A 234 -20.94 1.43 -18.15
N GLY A 235 -20.78 2.42 -19.03
CA GLY A 235 -19.46 2.83 -19.53
C GLY A 235 -18.95 2.01 -20.72
N ALA A 236 -17.66 2.14 -21.00
CA ALA A 236 -17.02 1.50 -22.15
C ALA A 236 -16.85 0.00 -21.92
N ASN A 237 -17.20 -0.82 -22.93
CA ASN A 237 -17.15 -2.29 -22.85
C ASN A 237 -17.99 -2.87 -21.68
N ALA A 238 -19.09 -2.20 -21.33
CA ALA A 238 -20.06 -2.70 -20.37
C ALA A 238 -20.62 -4.06 -20.79
N TRP A 239 -20.89 -4.89 -19.79
CA TRP A 239 -21.65 -6.11 -19.94
C TRP A 239 -23.15 -5.80 -20.01
N VAL A 240 -23.88 -6.62 -20.78
CA VAL A 240 -25.33 -6.62 -20.77
C VAL A 240 -25.74 -8.01 -20.30
N ASP A 241 -26.46 -8.07 -19.19
CA ASP A 241 -26.97 -9.34 -18.68
C ASP A 241 -27.80 -10.01 -19.76
N VAL A 242 -27.60 -11.33 -19.88
CA VAL A 242 -28.14 -12.11 -21.00
C VAL A 242 -28.36 -13.54 -20.56
N ASN A 243 -29.49 -14.11 -20.99
CA ASN A 243 -29.80 -15.51 -20.78
C ASN A 243 -29.00 -16.39 -21.75
N LEU A 244 -28.12 -17.22 -21.21
CA LEU A 244 -27.24 -18.12 -21.96
C LEU A 244 -27.42 -19.55 -21.46
N PHE A 245 -27.22 -20.53 -22.34
CA PHE A 245 -27.07 -21.91 -21.88
C PHE A 245 -25.76 -22.05 -21.10
N TRP A 246 -25.69 -22.99 -20.16
CA TRP A 246 -24.55 -23.04 -19.23
C TRP A 246 -23.20 -23.27 -19.93
N SER A 247 -23.07 -24.40 -20.63
CA SER A 247 -21.85 -24.83 -21.32
C SER A 247 -22.18 -25.48 -22.68
N GLY A 248 -21.16 -25.77 -23.50
CA GLY A 248 -21.35 -26.49 -24.76
C GLY A 248 -21.62 -27.99 -24.57
N ASN A 249 -21.04 -28.61 -23.54
CA ASN A 249 -21.33 -29.98 -23.14
C ASN A 249 -22.26 -29.97 -21.92
N ILE A 250 -23.49 -30.42 -22.15
CA ILE A 250 -24.61 -30.32 -21.20
C ILE A 250 -24.96 -31.66 -20.53
N ASN A 251 -24.22 -32.73 -20.79
CA ASN A 251 -24.57 -34.08 -20.32
C ASN A 251 -23.38 -34.87 -19.77
N THR A 252 -22.23 -34.21 -19.60
CA THR A 252 -21.03 -34.78 -18.98
C THR A 252 -20.59 -33.89 -17.83
N ALA A 253 -20.22 -34.50 -16.70
CA ALA A 253 -19.69 -33.79 -15.56
C ALA A 253 -18.33 -33.14 -15.87
N ILE A 254 -18.09 -31.90 -15.40
CA ILE A 254 -16.84 -31.15 -15.65
C ILE A 254 -15.61 -31.73 -14.92
N GLY A 255 -15.85 -32.66 -13.99
CA GLY A 255 -14.83 -33.42 -13.28
C GLY A 255 -14.67 -32.99 -11.82
N ALA A 256 -14.46 -33.97 -10.93
CA ALA A 256 -14.51 -33.77 -9.47
C ALA A 256 -13.56 -32.69 -8.92
N SER A 257 -12.44 -32.40 -9.60
CA SER A 257 -11.51 -31.34 -9.19
C SER A 257 -11.97 -29.92 -9.53
N ALA A 258 -13.09 -29.77 -10.24
CA ALA A 258 -13.57 -28.50 -10.77
C ALA A 258 -15.07 -28.25 -10.51
N GLN A 259 -15.64 -28.90 -9.49
CA GLN A 259 -17.05 -28.73 -9.05
C GLN A 259 -17.14 -27.96 -7.71
N GLY A 260 -16.20 -27.07 -7.43
CA GLY A 260 -16.18 -26.33 -6.16
C GLY A 260 -17.36 -25.36 -6.04
N SER A 261 -17.92 -25.20 -4.84
CA SER A 261 -18.90 -24.13 -4.55
C SER A 261 -18.27 -22.93 -3.85
N VAL A 262 -17.14 -23.14 -3.16
CA VAL A 262 -16.54 -22.14 -2.28
C VAL A 262 -15.93 -20.95 -3.03
N ILE A 263 -15.91 -19.80 -2.37
CA ILE A 263 -15.27 -18.58 -2.86
C ILE A 263 -13.84 -18.85 -3.35
N GLY A 264 -13.53 -18.35 -4.55
CA GLY A 264 -12.27 -18.55 -5.25
C GLY A 264 -12.27 -19.68 -6.28
N THR A 265 -13.28 -20.57 -6.28
CA THR A 265 -13.29 -21.73 -7.18
C THR A 265 -13.89 -21.46 -8.56
N GLY A 266 -14.64 -20.37 -8.74
CA GLY A 266 -15.41 -20.14 -9.97
C GLY A 266 -14.55 -20.07 -11.23
N TYR A 267 -13.34 -19.48 -11.14
CA TYR A 267 -12.43 -19.40 -12.29
C TYR A 267 -11.97 -20.79 -12.75
N ARG A 268 -11.60 -21.66 -11.81
CA ARG A 268 -11.18 -23.04 -12.11
C ARG A 268 -12.32 -23.86 -12.68
N ASN A 269 -13.53 -23.75 -12.11
CA ASN A 269 -14.72 -24.45 -12.62
C ASN A 269 -15.04 -24.01 -14.05
N THR A 270 -15.05 -22.69 -14.30
CA THR A 270 -15.32 -22.11 -15.62
C THR A 270 -14.30 -22.58 -16.65
N LEU A 271 -13.01 -22.62 -16.31
CA LEU A 271 -11.98 -23.15 -17.21
C LEU A 271 -12.16 -24.63 -17.51
N ALA A 272 -12.51 -25.45 -16.51
CA ALA A 272 -12.77 -26.87 -16.74
C ALA A 272 -13.94 -27.08 -17.70
N ALA A 273 -15.04 -26.33 -17.53
CA ALA A 273 -16.20 -26.40 -18.40
C ALA A 273 -15.89 -25.99 -19.86
N VAL A 274 -15.12 -24.91 -20.05
CA VAL A 274 -14.69 -24.48 -21.40
C VAL A 274 -13.75 -25.50 -22.06
N ASN A 275 -12.85 -26.10 -21.27
CA ASN A 275 -11.85 -27.06 -21.78
C ASN A 275 -12.37 -28.50 -21.89
N GLN A 276 -13.58 -28.79 -21.39
CA GLN A 276 -14.20 -30.10 -21.50
C GLN A 276 -14.40 -30.49 -22.98
N ALA A 277 -14.26 -31.77 -23.30
CA ALA A 277 -14.58 -32.27 -24.63
C ALA A 277 -16.06 -31.97 -24.98
N GLY A 278 -16.29 -31.32 -26.11
CA GLY A 278 -17.62 -30.81 -26.49
C GLY A 278 -18.09 -29.57 -25.73
N GLY A 279 -17.35 -29.13 -24.71
CA GLY A 279 -17.57 -27.86 -23.99
C GLY A 279 -17.23 -26.67 -24.88
N GLY A 280 -15.95 -26.55 -25.22
CA GLY A 280 -15.42 -25.68 -26.28
C GLY A 280 -15.74 -24.18 -26.15
N ASN A 281 -15.14 -23.39 -27.06
CA ASN A 281 -15.50 -21.98 -27.31
C ASN A 281 -16.82 -21.90 -28.09
N THR A 282 -17.87 -22.51 -27.55
CA THR A 282 -19.19 -22.59 -28.19
C THR A 282 -19.93 -21.28 -27.97
N ALA A 283 -20.39 -20.64 -29.05
CA ALA A 283 -21.17 -19.40 -28.98
C ALA A 283 -22.49 -19.60 -28.22
N GLY A 284 -22.96 -18.54 -27.53
CA GLY A 284 -24.21 -18.57 -26.78
C GLY A 284 -24.15 -19.37 -25.46
N ARG A 285 -22.94 -19.64 -24.94
CA ARG A 285 -22.74 -20.35 -23.67
C ARG A 285 -22.17 -19.42 -22.60
N ALA A 286 -22.66 -19.54 -21.37
CA ALA A 286 -22.29 -18.69 -20.25
C ALA A 286 -20.79 -18.77 -19.97
N VAL A 287 -20.25 -19.99 -19.84
CA VAL A 287 -18.81 -20.20 -19.59
C VAL A 287 -17.94 -19.63 -20.73
N THR A 288 -18.38 -19.75 -21.98
CA THR A 288 -17.68 -19.16 -23.13
C THR A 288 -17.71 -17.64 -23.10
N ALA A 289 -18.90 -17.07 -22.88
CA ALA A 289 -19.12 -15.63 -22.92
C ALA A 289 -18.36 -14.92 -21.78
N ALA A 290 -18.37 -15.49 -20.56
CA ALA A 290 -17.57 -14.97 -19.45
C ALA A 290 -16.07 -14.96 -19.77
N ARG A 291 -15.54 -16.04 -20.35
CA ARG A 291 -14.11 -16.11 -20.73
C ARG A 291 -13.75 -15.22 -21.93
N ALA A 292 -14.71 -14.92 -22.80
CA ALA A 292 -14.54 -14.01 -23.93
C ALA A 292 -14.62 -12.53 -23.51
N TYR A 293 -15.27 -12.23 -22.39
CA TYR A 293 -15.35 -10.88 -21.85
C TYR A 293 -13.96 -10.33 -21.50
N ARG A 294 -13.77 -9.04 -21.75
CA ARG A 294 -12.50 -8.33 -21.51
C ARG A 294 -12.61 -7.18 -20.53
N GLY A 295 -13.82 -6.68 -20.31
CA GLY A 295 -14.04 -5.51 -19.46
C GLY A 295 -13.47 -4.21 -20.01
N PRO A 296 -13.71 -3.10 -19.31
CA PRO A 296 -13.14 -1.78 -19.63
C PRO A 296 -11.61 -1.80 -19.76
N ASN A 297 -10.92 -2.56 -18.90
CA ASN A 297 -9.46 -2.57 -18.80
C ASN A 297 -8.79 -3.74 -19.56
N ASN A 298 -9.52 -4.41 -20.45
CA ASN A 298 -9.01 -5.46 -21.34
C ASN A 298 -8.31 -6.65 -20.62
N LEU A 299 -8.84 -7.05 -19.45
CA LEU A 299 -8.35 -8.19 -18.69
C LEU A 299 -8.96 -9.50 -19.19
N ASN A 300 -8.24 -10.60 -19.06
CA ASN A 300 -8.62 -11.88 -19.67
C ASN A 300 -9.03 -12.95 -18.65
N ASP A 301 -9.26 -12.61 -17.40
CA ASP A 301 -9.48 -13.52 -16.26
C ASP A 301 -10.91 -13.44 -15.70
N TRP A 302 -11.88 -12.99 -16.49
CA TRP A 302 -13.32 -12.99 -16.18
C TRP A 302 -13.96 -14.39 -16.24
N PHE A 303 -14.89 -14.73 -15.36
CA PHE A 303 -15.46 -16.09 -15.26
C PHE A 303 -16.90 -16.13 -14.74
N VAL A 304 -17.52 -17.31 -14.78
CA VAL A 304 -18.84 -17.54 -14.18
C VAL A 304 -18.65 -17.83 -12.68
N PRO A 305 -19.29 -17.08 -11.77
CA PRO A 305 -19.07 -17.23 -10.32
C PRO A 305 -19.33 -18.66 -9.86
N SER A 306 -18.59 -19.20 -8.90
CA SER A 306 -19.03 -20.38 -8.13
C SER A 306 -20.25 -20.01 -7.28
N LEU A 307 -20.97 -21.00 -6.73
CA LEU A 307 -22.19 -20.76 -5.99
C LEU A 307 -22.01 -19.75 -4.84
N ASP A 308 -20.99 -19.91 -3.99
CA ASP A 308 -20.79 -19.01 -2.86
C ASP A 308 -20.40 -17.58 -3.34
N GLU A 309 -19.72 -17.46 -4.49
CA GLU A 309 -19.42 -16.17 -5.11
C GLU A 309 -20.69 -15.52 -5.69
N LEU A 310 -21.58 -16.33 -6.28
CA LEU A 310 -22.86 -15.87 -6.80
C LEU A 310 -23.77 -15.40 -5.66
N THR A 311 -23.76 -16.08 -4.52
CA THR A 311 -24.49 -15.66 -3.33
C THR A 311 -23.98 -14.33 -2.78
N GLN A 312 -22.67 -14.09 -2.80
CA GLN A 312 -22.13 -12.76 -2.47
C GLN A 312 -22.58 -11.69 -3.47
N LEU A 313 -22.69 -12.04 -4.75
CA LEU A 313 -23.22 -11.16 -5.78
C LEU A 313 -24.71 -10.86 -5.53
N TYR A 314 -25.52 -11.86 -5.18
CA TYR A 314 -26.93 -11.68 -4.82
C TYR A 314 -27.09 -10.75 -3.61
N ILE A 315 -26.32 -10.96 -2.54
CA ILE A 315 -26.36 -10.13 -1.33
C ILE A 315 -26.06 -8.66 -1.67
N ASN A 316 -25.13 -8.40 -2.58
CA ASN A 316 -24.68 -7.07 -2.95
C ASN A 316 -25.25 -6.58 -4.29
N ARG A 317 -26.31 -7.22 -4.81
CA ARG A 317 -26.86 -6.99 -6.17
C ARG A 317 -27.26 -5.56 -6.47
N VAL A 318 -27.66 -4.80 -5.44
CA VAL A 318 -28.01 -3.38 -5.57
C VAL A 318 -26.76 -2.52 -5.79
N ALA A 319 -25.63 -2.90 -5.19
CA ALA A 319 -24.36 -2.16 -5.31
C ALA A 319 -23.66 -2.40 -6.65
N VAL A 320 -24.07 -3.43 -7.40
CA VAL A 320 -23.51 -3.79 -8.72
C VAL A 320 -24.49 -3.64 -9.89
N ASP A 321 -25.61 -2.98 -9.63
CA ASP A 321 -26.69 -2.74 -10.59
C ASP A 321 -27.09 -4.00 -11.38
N ILE A 322 -27.44 -5.08 -10.66
CA ILE A 322 -28.04 -6.26 -11.29
C ILE A 322 -29.40 -5.87 -11.86
N ASP A 323 -29.60 -6.16 -13.14
CA ASP A 323 -30.86 -5.88 -13.82
C ASP A 323 -31.99 -6.73 -13.21
N PRO A 324 -33.03 -6.11 -12.60
CA PRO A 324 -34.14 -6.83 -11.99
C PRO A 324 -35.05 -7.54 -13.00
N ALA A 325 -34.83 -7.37 -14.31
CA ALA A 325 -35.53 -8.12 -15.35
C ALA A 325 -35.08 -9.59 -15.48
N PHE A 326 -33.98 -9.97 -14.82
CA PHE A 326 -33.45 -11.33 -14.82
C PHE A 326 -33.69 -12.02 -13.49
N ASP A 327 -34.36 -13.17 -13.53
CA ASP A 327 -34.72 -13.92 -12.34
C ASP A 327 -33.60 -14.84 -11.84
N ASP A 328 -33.04 -15.68 -12.71
CA ASP A 328 -32.10 -16.75 -12.31
C ASP A 328 -30.72 -16.51 -12.91
N TYR A 329 -29.68 -16.56 -12.08
CA TYR A 329 -28.30 -16.41 -12.52
C TYR A 329 -27.52 -17.71 -12.42
N TRP A 330 -26.69 -17.97 -13.43
CA TRP A 330 -25.80 -19.13 -13.45
C TRP A 330 -24.64 -19.00 -12.47
N SER A 331 -24.40 -20.08 -11.71
CA SER A 331 -23.09 -20.36 -11.13
C SER A 331 -22.30 -21.33 -12.03
N SER A 332 -21.00 -21.43 -11.81
CA SER A 332 -20.11 -22.45 -12.38
C SER A 332 -20.10 -23.75 -11.55
N THR A 333 -20.89 -23.82 -10.47
CA THR A 333 -20.99 -24.99 -9.62
C THR A 333 -21.96 -25.99 -10.25
N GLU A 334 -21.42 -27.14 -10.62
CA GLU A 334 -22.19 -28.25 -11.18
C GLU A 334 -22.86 -29.06 -10.07
N SER A 335 -24.14 -29.43 -10.23
CA SER A 335 -24.80 -30.36 -9.30
C SER A 335 -24.71 -31.81 -9.79
N ASP A 336 -24.80 -32.03 -11.10
CA ASP A 336 -24.63 -33.34 -11.74
C ASP A 336 -24.26 -33.19 -13.24
N SER A 337 -24.24 -34.31 -13.98
CA SER A 337 -23.87 -34.30 -15.40
C SER A 337 -24.76 -33.42 -16.28
N ASN A 338 -26.01 -33.22 -15.89
CA ASN A 338 -27.05 -32.53 -16.66
C ASN A 338 -27.40 -31.16 -16.10
N ASN A 339 -27.12 -30.92 -14.82
CA ASN A 339 -27.56 -29.73 -14.11
C ASN A 339 -26.39 -28.92 -13.52
N ALA A 340 -26.56 -27.61 -13.48
CA ALA A 340 -25.71 -26.67 -12.75
C ALA A 340 -26.55 -25.84 -11.77
N LEU A 341 -25.93 -25.29 -10.75
CA LEU A 341 -26.63 -24.52 -9.73
C LEU A 341 -26.87 -23.08 -10.22
N ILE A 342 -28.08 -22.61 -9.98
CA ILE A 342 -28.52 -21.23 -10.16
C ILE A 342 -28.90 -20.63 -8.81
N GLU A 343 -28.94 -19.31 -8.76
CA GLU A 343 -29.53 -18.56 -7.66
C GLU A 343 -30.58 -17.59 -8.18
N TRP A 344 -31.71 -17.49 -7.47
CA TRP A 344 -32.88 -16.70 -7.85
C TRP A 344 -32.79 -15.26 -7.32
N PHE A 345 -32.38 -14.35 -8.19
CA PHE A 345 -32.21 -12.91 -7.93
C PHE A 345 -33.53 -12.14 -7.93
N GLY A 346 -34.55 -12.63 -8.65
CA GLY A 346 -35.90 -12.04 -8.67
C GLY A 346 -36.68 -12.19 -7.36
N GLY A 347 -36.15 -12.94 -6.39
CA GLY A 347 -36.80 -13.25 -5.13
C GLY A 347 -35.84 -13.29 -3.93
N ASP A 348 -35.93 -14.36 -3.16
CA ASP A 348 -35.28 -14.54 -1.85
C ASP A 348 -33.86 -15.11 -1.91
N GLY A 349 -33.28 -15.28 -3.10
CA GLY A 349 -31.96 -15.90 -3.28
C GLY A 349 -32.02 -17.42 -3.22
N GLY A 350 -33.17 -18.02 -3.53
CA GLY A 350 -33.32 -19.48 -3.59
C GLY A 350 -32.31 -20.13 -4.54
N ILE A 351 -31.71 -21.23 -4.11
CA ILE A 351 -30.69 -21.97 -4.87
C ILE A 351 -31.30 -23.25 -5.43
N TYR A 352 -31.13 -23.48 -6.73
CA TYR A 352 -31.72 -24.63 -7.43
C TYR A 352 -30.73 -25.24 -8.43
N GLY A 353 -30.87 -26.54 -8.70
CA GLY A 353 -30.25 -27.15 -9.87
C GLY A 353 -31.12 -26.90 -11.10
N ASN A 354 -30.51 -26.46 -12.20
CA ASN A 354 -31.19 -26.25 -13.46
C ASN A 354 -30.46 -26.94 -14.61
N ASP A 355 -31.24 -27.39 -15.61
CA ASP A 355 -30.72 -28.08 -16.79
C ASP A 355 -29.76 -27.16 -17.55
N LYS A 356 -28.55 -27.64 -17.84
CA LYS A 356 -27.50 -26.88 -18.54
C LYS A 356 -27.92 -26.41 -19.94
N GLY A 357 -28.94 -27.06 -20.51
CA GLY A 357 -29.63 -26.74 -21.75
C GLY A 357 -30.82 -25.78 -21.59
N THR A 358 -31.06 -25.21 -20.41
CA THR A 358 -31.99 -24.08 -20.20
C THR A 358 -31.21 -22.77 -20.14
N PRO A 359 -31.71 -21.65 -20.71
CA PRO A 359 -30.98 -20.39 -20.64
C PRO A 359 -31.27 -19.64 -19.33
N ASN A 360 -30.22 -19.20 -18.63
CA ASN A 360 -30.30 -18.36 -17.42
C ASN A 360 -29.29 -17.21 -17.52
N ALA A 361 -29.47 -16.18 -16.70
CA ALA A 361 -28.70 -14.95 -16.74
C ALA A 361 -27.25 -15.20 -16.34
N LEU A 362 -26.37 -14.34 -16.83
CA LEU A 362 -24.95 -14.35 -16.49
C LEU A 362 -24.49 -12.92 -16.24
N ARG A 363 -23.80 -12.73 -15.12
CA ARG A 363 -22.90 -11.62 -14.87
C ARG A 363 -21.47 -12.17 -14.67
N PRO A 364 -20.52 -11.91 -15.58
CA PRO A 364 -19.13 -12.34 -15.39
C PRO A 364 -18.53 -11.64 -14.16
N ILE A 365 -17.70 -12.37 -13.41
CA ILE A 365 -16.95 -11.83 -12.28
C ILE A 365 -15.44 -12.05 -12.46
N ARG A 366 -14.64 -11.36 -11.65
CA ARG A 366 -13.19 -11.50 -11.58
C ARG A 366 -12.72 -11.45 -10.13
N ALA A 367 -11.63 -12.18 -9.82
CA ALA A 367 -11.01 -12.21 -8.50
C ALA A 367 -9.61 -11.59 -8.56
N PHE A 368 -9.20 -10.85 -7.52
CA PHE A 368 -7.87 -10.23 -7.43
C PHE A 368 -7.38 -9.97 -6.01
#